data_AF-A0A0S7Y9V5-F1
#
_entry.id   AF-A0A0S7Y9V5-F1
#
_cell.length_a   1.000
_cell.length_b   1.000
_cell.length_c   1.000
_cell.angle_alpha   90.00
_cell.angle_beta   90.00
_cell.angle_gamma   90.00
#
_symmetry.space_group_name_H-M   'P 1'
#
loop_
_entity.id
_entity.type
_entity.pdbx_description
1 polymer ?
#
loop_
_entity_poly.entity_id
_entity_poly.type
_entity_poly.pdbx_seq_one_letter_code
_entity_poly.pdbx_strand_id
1 'polypeptide(L)'
;MAKKISLPEEIYKKAPIHDLILFGIYSLVGNEKKCTFENLVYICFSLFPKAFCLSQHPKLPDSRKLDRPLRSLRRMKLIIGDPQSVFALTKQGRKKALEIASAFKQRKLL
;
A
#
# COMPACT_ATOMS: atom_id res chain seq x y z
N MET A 1 -10.53 14.13 14.39
CA MET A 1 -9.06 13.98 14.41
C MET A 1 -8.70 12.55 14.00
N ALA A 2 -8.25 12.34 12.76
CA ALA A 2 -7.85 11.01 12.31
C ALA A 2 -6.50 10.64 12.94
N LYS A 3 -6.44 9.51 13.65
CA LYS A 3 -5.21 8.93 14.21
C LYS A 3 -4.16 8.89 13.11
N LYS A 4 -2.94 9.35 13.38
CA LYS A 4 -1.82 9.27 12.44
C LYS A 4 -1.44 7.79 12.27
N ILE A 5 -2.00 7.12 11.26
CA ILE A 5 -1.73 5.70 10.93
C ILE A 5 -0.44 5.66 10.08
N SER A 6 0.66 6.23 10.55
CA SER A 6 1.95 6.11 9.88
C SER A 6 2.74 4.97 10.49
N LEU A 7 3.31 4.09 9.66
CA LEU A 7 4.29 3.12 10.13
C LEU A 7 5.63 3.82 10.42
N PRO A 8 6.47 3.29 11.33
CA PRO A 8 7.83 3.77 11.51
C PRO A 8 8.63 3.72 10.20
N GLU A 9 9.40 4.78 9.91
CA GLU A 9 10.11 4.95 8.64
C GLU A 9 11.10 3.80 8.36
N GLU A 10 11.75 3.32 9.42
CA GLU A 10 12.75 2.27 9.42
C GLU A 10 12.20 0.96 8.84
N ILE A 11 10.90 0.70 9.05
CA ILE A 11 10.23 -0.53 8.65
C ILE A 11 9.98 -0.55 7.14
N TYR A 12 9.48 0.56 6.58
CA TYR A 12 8.99 0.58 5.19
C TYR A 12 10.00 1.14 4.18
N LYS A 13 11.00 1.92 4.61
CA LYS A 13 12.00 2.50 3.70
C LYS A 13 12.84 1.45 2.96
N LYS A 14 13.05 0.29 3.60
CA LYS A 14 13.77 -0.87 3.03
C LYS A 14 12.85 -1.83 2.27
N ALA A 15 11.53 -1.66 2.36
CA ALA A 15 10.59 -2.57 1.73
C ALA A 15 10.35 -2.17 0.26
N PRO A 16 10.22 -3.13 -0.66
CA PRO A 16 9.97 -2.82 -2.06
C PRO A 16 8.58 -2.22 -2.23
N ILE A 17 8.44 -1.28 -3.17
CA ILE A 17 7.19 -0.54 -3.38
C ILE A 17 5.98 -1.45 -3.64
N HIS A 18 6.18 -2.59 -4.30
CA HIS A 18 5.14 -3.59 -4.54
C HIS A 18 4.55 -4.14 -3.22
N ASP A 19 5.39 -4.38 -2.22
CA ASP A 19 4.97 -4.93 -0.93
C ASP A 19 4.24 -3.88 -0.10
N LEU A 20 4.67 -2.61 -0.18
CA LEU A 20 3.95 -1.48 0.43
C LEU A 20 2.54 -1.35 -0.14
N ILE A 21 2.39 -1.48 -1.47
CA ILE A 21 1.09 -1.40 -2.13
C ILE A 21 0.19 -2.57 -1.75
N LEU A 22 0.72 -3.80 -1.72
CA LEU A 22 -0.03 -4.97 -1.29
C LEU A 22 -0.54 -4.83 0.15
N PHE A 23 0.30 -4.30 1.04
CA PHE A 23 -0.09 -4.00 2.41
C PHE A 23 -1.16 -2.90 2.49
N GLY A 24 -1.06 -1.87 1.64
CA GLY A 24 -2.07 -0.81 1.52
C GLY A 24 -3.44 -1.35 1.11
N ILE A 25 -3.49 -2.19 0.07
CA ILE A 25 -4.73 -2.85 -0.38
C ILE A 25 -5.28 -3.75 0.73
N TYR A 26 -4.44 -4.55 1.39
CA TYR A 26 -4.83 -5.38 2.52
C TYR A 26 -5.45 -4.58 3.66
N SER A 27 -4.85 -3.43 3.99
CA SER A 27 -5.33 -2.53 5.05
C SER A 27 -6.67 -1.88 4.71
N LEU A 28 -6.95 -1.58 3.44
CA LEU A 28 -8.25 -1.03 3.03
C LEU A 28 -9.37 -2.07 3.10
N VAL A 29 -9.11 -3.29 2.61
CA VAL A 29 -10.11 -4.38 2.59
C VAL A 29 -10.50 -4.80 4.01
N GLY A 30 -9.56 -4.80 4.95
CA GLY A 30 -9.85 -5.11 6.36
C GLY A 30 -10.69 -4.05 7.09
N ASN A 31 -10.86 -2.86 6.52
CA ASN A 31 -11.66 -1.77 7.08
C ASN A 31 -12.99 -1.57 6.33
N GLU A 32 -13.42 -2.56 5.52
CA GLU A 32 -14.65 -2.53 4.71
C GLU A 32 -14.74 -1.35 3.72
N LYS A 33 -13.60 -0.69 3.44
CA LYS A 33 -13.53 0.40 2.46
C LYS A 33 -13.30 -0.16 1.07
N LYS A 34 -14.01 0.41 0.08
CA LYS A 34 -13.73 0.15 -1.33
C LYS A 34 -12.31 0.59 -1.66
N CYS A 35 -11.50 -0.34 -2.19
CA CYS A 35 -10.13 -0.06 -2.59
C CYS A 35 -10.09 0.59 -3.99
N THR A 36 -10.67 1.78 -4.11
CA THR A 36 -10.55 2.63 -5.31
C THR A 36 -9.12 3.16 -5.45
N PHE A 37 -8.75 3.67 -6.63
CA PHE A 37 -7.43 4.27 -6.84
C PHE A 37 -7.16 5.43 -5.87
N GLU A 38 -8.14 6.32 -5.68
CA GLU A 38 -8.02 7.45 -4.75
C GLU A 38 -7.79 7.00 -3.30
N ASN A 39 -8.59 6.04 -2.81
CA ASN A 39 -8.42 5.49 -1.47
C ASN A 39 -7.06 4.78 -1.32
N LEU A 40 -6.57 4.14 -2.37
CA LEU A 40 -5.26 3.50 -2.37
C LEU A 40 -4.11 4.53 -2.32
N VAL A 41 -4.22 5.64 -3.06
CA VAL A 41 -3.28 6.78 -2.96
C VAL A 41 -3.26 7.30 -1.53
N TYR A 42 -4.44 7.58 -0.98
CA TYR A 42 -4.58 8.11 0.37
C TYR A 42 -3.97 7.17 1.43
N ILE A 43 -4.31 5.88 1.39
CA ILE A 43 -3.84 4.94 2.42
C ILE A 43 -2.33 4.69 2.31
N CYS A 44 -1.78 4.56 1.10
CA CYS A 44 -0.36 4.34 0.89
C CYS A 44 0.46 5.55 1.35
N PHE A 45 -0.01 6.77 1.07
CA PHE A 45 0.62 7.98 1.57
C PHE A 45 0.51 8.11 3.10
N SER A 46 -0.65 7.78 3.67
CA SER A 46 -0.87 7.84 5.12
C SER A 46 0.04 6.86 5.88
N LEU A 47 0.16 5.63 5.37
CA LEU A 47 0.99 4.57 5.96
C LEU A 47 2.49 4.80 5.75
N PHE A 48 2.86 5.26 4.55
CA PHE A 48 4.25 5.29 4.07
C PHE A 48 4.60 6.65 3.42
N PRO A 49 4.49 7.77 4.16
CA PRO A 49 4.57 9.10 3.57
C PRO A 49 5.87 9.35 2.79
N LYS A 50 7.02 8.88 3.29
CA LYS A 50 8.31 9.06 2.60
C LYS A 50 8.41 8.27 1.30
N ALA A 51 7.72 7.14 1.20
CA ALA A 51 7.72 6.31 0.00
C ALA A 51 6.76 6.89 -1.06
N PHE A 52 5.62 7.45 -0.66
CA PHE A 52 4.56 7.89 -1.57
C PHE A 52 4.37 9.41 -1.66
N CYS A 53 5.30 10.23 -1.18
CA CYS A 53 5.24 11.68 -1.35
C CYS A 53 5.90 12.17 -2.65
N LEU A 54 5.57 13.40 -3.05
CA LEU A 54 6.33 14.15 -4.05
C LEU A 54 7.72 14.50 -3.49
N SER A 55 8.74 14.51 -4.35
CA SER A 55 10.12 14.82 -3.95
C SER A 55 10.28 16.25 -3.44
N GLN A 56 9.70 17.23 -4.15
CA GLN A 56 9.74 18.64 -3.79
C GLN A 56 8.63 19.06 -2.80
N HIS A 57 7.60 18.22 -2.64
CA HIS A 57 6.46 18.50 -1.77
C HIS A 57 6.11 17.28 -0.90
N PRO A 58 6.92 16.98 0.14
CA PRO A 58 6.81 15.74 0.92
C PRO A 58 5.50 15.59 1.72
N LYS A 59 4.71 16.68 1.83
CA LYS A 59 3.40 16.70 2.47
C LYS A 59 2.26 16.27 1.53
N LEU A 60 2.53 16.09 0.24
CA LEU A 60 1.54 15.73 -0.77
C LEU A 60 1.81 14.34 -1.35
N PRO A 61 0.76 13.56 -1.64
CA PRO A 61 0.91 12.24 -2.26
C PRO A 61 1.37 12.34 -3.73
N ASP A 62 2.20 11.41 -4.16
CA ASP A 62 2.59 11.20 -5.56
C ASP A 62 1.91 9.94 -6.10
N SER A 63 0.77 10.12 -6.75
CA SER A 63 -0.03 9.03 -7.32
C SER A 63 0.70 8.26 -8.43
N ARG A 64 1.67 8.90 -9.11
CA ARG A 64 2.45 8.26 -10.20
C ARG A 64 3.29 7.09 -9.68
N LYS A 65 3.62 7.09 -8.38
CA LYS A 65 4.33 5.99 -7.72
C LYS A 65 3.51 4.70 -7.65
N LEU A 66 2.20 4.76 -7.88
CA LEU A 66 1.32 3.58 -7.93
C LEU A 66 1.15 3.01 -9.34
N ASP A 67 1.27 3.83 -10.38
CA ASP A 67 0.87 3.47 -11.73
C ASP A 67 1.65 2.26 -12.31
N ARG A 68 2.99 2.35 -12.38
CA ARG A 68 3.83 1.24 -12.86
C ARG A 68 3.79 0.01 -11.93
N PRO A 69 3.88 0.16 -10.59
CA PRO A 69 3.79 -1.00 -9.70
C PRO A 69 2.45 -1.74 -9.75
N LEU A 70 1.32 -1.03 -9.90
CA LEU A 70 0.00 -1.69 -10.04
C LEU A 70 -0.08 -2.52 -11.32
N ARG A 71 0.46 -2.02 -12.44
CA ARG A 71 0.61 -2.83 -13.67
C ARG A 71 1.44 -4.09 -13.42
N SER A 72 2.56 -3.96 -12.71
CA SER A 72 3.43 -5.09 -12.37
C SER A 72 2.72 -6.12 -11.50
N LEU A 73 2.04 -5.70 -10.44
CA LEU A 73 1.29 -6.58 -9.53
C LEU A 73 0.18 -7.36 -10.24
N ARG A 74 -0.51 -6.73 -11.21
CA ARG A 74 -1.51 -7.41 -12.05
C ARG A 74 -0.87 -8.47 -12.93
N ARG A 75 0.25 -8.14 -13.60
CA ARG A 75 1.01 -9.10 -14.41
C ARG A 75 1.50 -10.29 -13.58
N MET A 76 1.86 -10.06 -12.32
CA MET A 76 2.23 -11.10 -11.35
C MET A 76 1.03 -11.86 -10.77
N LYS A 77 -0.21 -11.55 -11.18
CA LYS A 77 -1.46 -12.15 -10.69
C LYS A 77 -1.68 -12.03 -9.17
N LEU A 78 -1.08 -11.00 -8.55
CA LEU A 78 -1.25 -10.73 -7.12
C LEU A 78 -2.48 -9.85 -6.83
N ILE A 79 -2.86 -9.01 -7.79
CA ILE A 79 -4.04 -8.16 -7.68
C ILE A 79 -4.90 -8.26 -8.94
N ILE A 80 -6.18 -7.95 -8.80
CA ILE A 80 -7.14 -7.72 -9.88
C ILE A 80 -7.71 -6.30 -9.79
N GLY A 81 -8.45 -5.89 -10.80
CA GLY A 81 -9.04 -4.56 -10.91
C GLY A 81 -8.12 -3.56 -11.61
N ASP A 82 -8.55 -2.31 -11.64
CA ASP A 82 -7.88 -1.24 -12.36
C ASP A 82 -8.25 0.14 -11.80
N PRO A 83 -7.58 1.24 -12.24
CA PRO A 83 -7.84 2.56 -11.70
C PRO A 83 -9.27 3.09 -11.90
N GLN A 84 -10.01 2.60 -12.89
CA GLN A 84 -11.42 2.95 -13.13
C GLN A 84 -12.37 2.09 -12.30
N SER A 85 -11.89 0.98 -11.72
CA SER A 85 -12.66 0.07 -10.89
C SER A 85 -12.11 0.00 -9.46
N VAL A 86 -12.21 -1.16 -8.82
CA VAL A 86 -11.77 -1.40 -7.45
C VAL A 86 -10.66 -2.45 -7.48
N PHE A 87 -9.57 -2.20 -6.77
CA PHE A 87 -8.50 -3.18 -6.63
C PHE A 87 -8.88 -4.25 -5.60
N ALA A 88 -8.53 -5.50 -5.88
CA ALA A 88 -8.65 -6.58 -4.92
C ALA A 88 -7.44 -7.51 -4.96
N LEU A 89 -7.13 -8.13 -3.81
CA LEU A 89 -6.09 -9.15 -3.73
C LEU A 89 -6.63 -10.48 -4.28
N THR A 90 -5.83 -11.16 -5.09
CA THR A 90 -6.09 -12.56 -5.42
C THR A 90 -5.81 -13.46 -4.21
N LYS A 91 -6.11 -14.75 -4.29
CA LYS A 91 -5.73 -15.72 -3.23
C LYS A 91 -4.21 -15.69 -2.95
N GLN A 92 -3.40 -15.63 -4.01
CA GLN A 92 -1.94 -15.54 -3.90
C GLN A 92 -1.50 -14.17 -3.35
N GLY A 93 -2.09 -13.08 -3.84
CA GLY A 93 -1.82 -11.74 -3.32
C GLY A 93 -2.15 -11.58 -1.84
N ARG A 94 -3.25 -12.19 -1.40
CA ARG A 94 -3.66 -12.18 0.01
C ARG A 94 -2.66 -12.92 0.89
N LYS A 95 -2.19 -14.10 0.47
CA LYS A 95 -1.14 -14.84 1.20
C LYS A 95 0.12 -13.98 1.35
N LYS A 96 0.61 -13.39 0.25
CA LYS A 96 1.78 -12.51 0.30
C LYS A 96 1.57 -11.28 1.18
N ALA A 97 0.40 -10.64 1.08
CA ALA A 97 0.07 -9.48 1.91
C ALA A 97 0.01 -9.81 3.41
N LEU A 98 -0.45 -11.01 3.78
CA LEU A 98 -0.42 -11.50 5.16
C LEU A 98 1.01 -11.73 5.66
N GLU A 99 1.89 -12.30 4.84
CA GLU A 99 3.32 -12.45 5.17
C GLU A 99 3.97 -11.09 5.43
N ILE A 100 3.72 -10.10 4.57
CA ILE A 100 4.19 -8.72 4.73
C ILE A 100 3.63 -8.10 6.02
N ALA A 101 2.33 -8.26 6.28
CA ALA A 101 1.69 -7.72 7.47
C ALA A 101 2.27 -8.30 8.76
N SER A 102 2.55 -9.60 8.78
CA SER A 102 3.23 -10.27 9.89
C SER A 102 4.65 -9.73 10.08
N ALA A 103 5.42 -9.56 9.00
CA ALA A 103 6.76 -8.98 9.06
C ALA A 103 6.75 -7.54 9.60
N PHE A 104 5.78 -6.72 9.19
CA PHE A 104 5.62 -5.35 9.70
C PHE A 104 5.19 -5.30 11.17
N LYS A 105 4.36 -6.24 11.63
CA LYS A 105 4.00 -6.36 13.06
C LYS A 105 5.21 -6.73 13.91
N GLN A 106 5.99 -7.73 13.48
CA GLN A 106 7.19 -8.16 14.20
C GLN A 106 8.21 -7.02 14.34
N ARG A 107 8.44 -6.26 13.26
CA ARG A 107 9.36 -5.11 13.26
C ARG A 107 8.86 -3.90 14.05
N LYS A 108 7.56 -3.84 14.37
CA LYS A 108 6.98 -2.79 15.23
C LYS A 108 7.12 -3.11 16.73
N LEU A 109 7.41 -4.36 17.07
CA LEU A 109 7.61 -4.85 18.44
C LEU A 109 9.10 -4.85 18.87
N LEU A 110 10.00 -4.46 17.96
CA LEU A 110 11.42 -4.23 18.20
C LEU A 110 11.68 -2.72 18.22
#